data_AF-A0A1M5QNP6-F1
#
_entry.id   AF-A0A1M5QNP6-F1
#
_cell.length_a   1.000
_cell.length_b   1.000
_cell.length_c   1.000
_cell.angle_alpha   90.00
_cell.angle_beta   90.00
_cell.angle_gamma   90.00
#
_symmetry.space_group_name_H-M   'P 1'
#
loop_
_entity.id
_entity.type
_entity.pdbx_description
1 polymer ?
#
loop_
_entity_poly.entity_id
_entity_poly.type
_entity_poly.pdbx_seq_one_letter_code
_entity_poly.pdbx_strand_id
1 'polypeptide(L)'
;MAIDWLFASKALSILRAGSSATKSFYDRAVGKSPAANFEAGDSGVEFRIQNVCNETIIIESILATPPLLGFSAGDELVDIVRAVVAQRGHSNEEALAVLSPGNNVSIGVITFDPFQEANADEGIKVRLKWRSVTRGMFSRSSVTSKIQVRDVRALKLAVERKQPRIRFV
;
A
#
# COMPACT_ATOMS: atom_id res chain seq x y z
N MET A 1 -19.62 -48.69 40.90
CA MET A 1 -19.70 -47.23 40.71
C MET A 1 -18.36 -46.76 40.20
N ALA A 2 -18.26 -46.41 38.91
CA ALA A 2 -17.07 -45.81 38.31
C ALA A 2 -17.52 -45.08 37.04
N ILE A 3 -17.84 -43.80 37.20
CA ILE A 3 -18.18 -42.85 36.13
C ILE A 3 -17.25 -41.64 36.33
N ASP A 4 -16.89 -41.01 35.21
CA ASP A 4 -16.16 -39.74 35.09
C ASP A 4 -14.64 -39.73 35.24
N TRP A 5 -13.96 -40.42 34.32
CA TRP A 5 -12.63 -39.97 33.84
C TRP A 5 -12.52 -39.86 32.30
N LEU A 6 -13.50 -40.35 31.54
CA LEU A 6 -13.45 -40.37 30.07
C LEU A 6 -14.10 -39.15 29.39
N PHE A 7 -14.74 -38.25 30.14
CA PHE A 7 -15.33 -37.03 29.57
C PHE A 7 -14.37 -35.82 29.54
N ALA A 8 -13.40 -35.75 30.44
CA ALA A 8 -12.44 -34.64 30.48
C ALA A 8 -11.45 -34.66 29.29
N SER A 9 -11.16 -35.83 28.73
CA SER A 9 -10.23 -35.98 27.60
C SER A 9 -10.84 -35.61 26.24
N LYS A 10 -12.17 -35.62 26.09
CA LYS A 10 -12.83 -35.15 24.85
C LYS A 10 -13.03 -33.63 24.81
N ALA A 11 -13.18 -32.97 25.95
CA ALA A 11 -13.32 -31.51 26.02
C ALA A 11 -12.01 -30.78 25.66
N LEU A 12 -10.86 -31.37 26.00
CA LEU A 12 -9.55 -30.75 25.75
C LEU A 12 -9.05 -30.93 24.30
N SER A 13 -9.61 -31.87 23.54
CA SER A 13 -9.37 -32.03 22.10
C SER A 13 -10.20 -31.08 21.22
N ILE A 14 -11.33 -30.57 21.71
CA ILE A 14 -12.19 -29.64 20.95
C ILE A 14 -11.62 -28.20 20.97
N LEU A 15 -10.81 -27.85 21.98
CA LEU A 15 -10.15 -26.53 22.05
C LEU A 15 -8.83 -26.44 21.27
N ARG A 16 -8.33 -27.53 20.68
CA ARG A 16 -7.09 -27.53 19.88
C ARG A 16 -7.30 -27.61 18.36
N ALA A 17 -8.54 -27.67 17.88
CA ALA A 17 -8.89 -27.69 16.46
C ALA A 17 -9.41 -26.33 15.94
N GLY A 18 -9.12 -25.22 16.65
CA GLY A 18 -9.60 -23.87 16.31
C GLY A 18 -8.52 -22.84 16.01
N SER A 19 -7.24 -23.20 15.98
CA SER A 19 -6.13 -22.24 15.80
C SER A 19 -5.44 -22.30 14.43
N SER A 20 -6.00 -23.04 13.47
CA SER A 20 -5.42 -23.21 12.13
C SER A 20 -6.12 -22.39 11.03
N ALA A 21 -6.91 -21.37 11.38
CA ALA A 21 -7.63 -20.54 10.42
C ALA A 21 -7.23 -19.05 10.44
N THR A 22 -6.22 -18.66 11.22
CA THR A 22 -5.73 -17.27 11.28
C THR A 22 -4.41 -17.06 10.53
N LYS A 23 -3.71 -18.13 10.12
CA LYS A 23 -2.49 -18.05 9.30
C LYS A 23 -2.73 -18.12 7.78
N SER A 24 -3.94 -18.39 7.30
CA SER A 24 -4.19 -18.56 5.86
C SER A 24 -4.50 -17.27 5.07
N PHE A 25 -4.68 -16.14 5.75
CA PHE A 25 -4.93 -14.84 5.08
C PHE A 25 -3.67 -13.99 4.87
N TYR A 26 -2.67 -14.11 5.75
CA TYR A 26 -1.40 -13.38 5.60
C TYR A 26 -0.48 -14.00 4.54
N ASP A 27 -0.52 -15.33 4.36
CA ASP A 27 0.42 -16.05 3.49
C ASP A 27 -0.12 -16.36 2.07
N ARG A 28 -1.42 -16.15 1.82
CA ARG A 28 -2.00 -16.26 0.45
C ARG A 28 -1.82 -15.00 -0.41
N ALA A 29 -1.11 -14.00 0.12
CA ALA A 29 -0.88 -12.69 -0.50
C ALA A 29 0.51 -12.53 -1.13
N VAL A 30 1.39 -13.54 -1.05
CA VAL A 30 2.67 -13.52 -1.77
C VAL A 30 2.38 -13.75 -3.26
N GLY A 31 2.22 -12.66 -4.03
CA GLY A 31 1.97 -12.67 -5.48
C GLY A 31 0.60 -12.16 -5.94
N LYS A 32 -0.26 -11.67 -5.03
CA LYS A 32 -1.58 -11.11 -5.39
C LYS A 32 -1.78 -9.65 -5.02
N SER A 33 -0.89 -9.04 -4.26
CA SER A 33 -0.95 -7.61 -3.94
C SER A 33 0.30 -6.90 -4.44
N PRO A 34 0.18 -5.68 -4.99
CA PRO A 34 1.34 -4.88 -5.31
C PRO A 34 2.20 -4.65 -4.05
N ALA A 35 3.52 -4.70 -4.23
CA ALA A 35 4.45 -4.31 -3.20
C ALA A 35 4.52 -2.77 -3.17
N ALA A 36 4.59 -2.17 -1.99
CA ALA A 36 4.56 -0.72 -1.84
C ALA A 36 5.52 -0.26 -0.75
N ASN A 37 6.52 0.54 -1.12
CA ASN A 37 7.60 0.98 -0.24
C ASN A 37 7.85 2.48 -0.37
N PHE A 38 8.39 3.10 0.68
CA PHE A 38 8.83 4.49 0.65
C PHE A 38 10.33 4.54 0.36
N GLU A 39 10.72 5.38 -0.58
CA GLU A 39 12.09 5.54 -1.03
C GLU A 39 12.45 7.02 -1.17
N ALA A 40 13.74 7.34 -1.12
CA ALA A 40 14.26 8.66 -1.44
C ALA A 40 14.58 8.72 -2.95
N GLY A 41 13.73 9.39 -3.70
CA GLY A 41 13.84 9.55 -5.15
C GLY A 41 14.37 10.93 -5.57
N ASP A 42 14.34 11.18 -6.87
CA ASP A 42 14.91 12.39 -7.47
C ASP A 42 14.02 13.62 -7.25
N SER A 43 12.72 13.40 -7.04
CA SER A 43 11.74 14.47 -6.81
C SER A 43 11.47 14.76 -5.34
N GLY A 44 12.03 13.96 -4.42
CA GLY A 44 11.65 13.98 -3.01
C GLY A 44 11.50 12.59 -2.41
N VAL A 45 10.61 12.51 -1.43
CA VAL A 45 10.16 11.21 -0.91
C VAL A 45 9.16 10.64 -1.90
N GLU A 46 9.38 9.41 -2.34
CA GLU A 46 8.53 8.71 -3.30
C GLU A 46 7.92 7.47 -2.66
N PHE A 47 6.65 7.23 -2.99
CA PHE A 47 5.95 6.00 -2.67
C PHE A 47 5.97 5.11 -3.89
N ARG A 48 6.87 4.13 -3.88
CA ARG A 48 7.11 3.21 -4.98
C ARG A 48 6.14 2.04 -4.88
N ILE A 49 5.35 1.86 -5.93
CA ILE A 49 4.42 0.75 -6.06
C ILE A 49 4.94 -0.16 -7.16
N GLN A 50 5.18 -1.43 -6.83
CA GLN A 50 5.58 -2.46 -7.78
C GLN A 50 4.46 -3.47 -7.95
N ASN A 51 4.06 -3.68 -9.20
CA ASN A 51 3.11 -4.72 -9.54
C ASN A 51 3.81 -6.09 -9.60
N VAL A 52 3.79 -6.79 -8.47
CA VAL A 52 4.25 -8.19 -8.37
C VAL A 52 3.16 -9.20 -8.75
N CYS A 53 1.99 -8.73 -9.18
CA CYS A 53 0.90 -9.57 -9.68
C CYS A 53 1.14 -9.94 -11.15
N ASN A 54 0.65 -11.10 -11.57
CA ASN A 54 0.70 -11.55 -12.97
C ASN A 54 -0.39 -10.89 -13.85
N GLU A 55 -1.08 -9.87 -13.35
CA GLU A 55 -2.20 -9.20 -14.03
C GLU A 55 -1.95 -7.68 -14.04
N THR A 56 -2.47 -6.98 -15.05
CA THR A 56 -2.46 -5.50 -15.04
C THR A 56 -3.36 -5.01 -13.92
N ILE A 57 -2.86 -4.10 -13.09
CA ILE A 57 -3.64 -3.49 -12.01
C ILE A 57 -3.86 -2.00 -12.26
N ILE A 58 -4.99 -1.51 -11.78
CA ILE A 58 -5.32 -0.08 -11.76
C ILE A 58 -5.24 0.36 -10.30
N ILE A 59 -4.42 1.35 -10.01
CA ILE A 59 -4.38 2.03 -8.72
C ILE A 59 -5.49 3.07 -8.70
N GLU A 60 -6.44 2.91 -7.77
CA GLU A 60 -7.62 3.77 -7.68
C GLU A 60 -7.38 4.92 -6.69
N SER A 61 -6.83 4.64 -5.51
CA SER A 61 -6.56 5.70 -4.52
C SER A 61 -5.46 5.31 -3.54
N ILE A 62 -4.81 6.34 -3.00
CA ILE A 62 -3.82 6.23 -1.93
C ILE A 62 -4.23 7.21 -0.83
N LEU A 63 -4.45 6.70 0.37
CA LEU A 63 -4.94 7.49 1.49
C LEU A 63 -4.03 7.28 2.70
N ALA A 64 -3.62 8.37 3.34
CA ALA A 64 -2.87 8.34 4.59
C ALA A 64 -3.79 8.58 5.80
N THR A 65 -3.53 7.87 6.90
CA THR A 65 -4.22 8.07 8.18
C THR A 65 -3.18 7.98 9.32
N PRO A 66 -2.99 9.04 10.11
CA PRO A 66 -3.61 10.37 9.98
C PRO A 66 -3.22 11.08 8.66
N PRO A 67 -3.98 12.08 8.20
CA PRO A 67 -3.80 12.73 6.89
C PRO A 67 -2.60 13.69 6.89
N LEU A 68 -1.43 13.20 7.28
CA LEU A 68 -0.19 13.97 7.33
C LEU A 68 0.57 13.94 5.99
N LEU A 69 0.18 13.02 5.09
CA LEU A 69 0.78 12.84 3.77
C LEU A 69 -0.27 12.99 2.66
N GLY A 70 0.14 13.64 1.58
CA GLY A 70 -0.55 13.71 0.29
C GLY A 70 0.27 13.00 -0.79
N PHE A 71 -0.38 12.64 -1.90
CA PHE A 71 0.24 11.89 -2.99
C PHE A 71 -0.06 12.60 -4.31
N SER A 72 0.96 12.92 -5.09
CA SER A 72 0.81 13.51 -6.42
C SER A 72 0.73 12.42 -7.46
N ALA A 73 -0.31 12.45 -8.31
CA ALA A 73 -0.26 11.71 -9.57
C ALA A 73 0.93 12.24 -10.38
N GLY A 74 1.73 11.36 -10.99
CA GLY A 74 2.83 11.81 -11.85
C GLY A 74 2.31 12.55 -13.08
N ASP A 75 3.08 13.50 -13.60
CA ASP A 75 2.61 14.52 -14.56
C ASP A 75 2.11 13.95 -15.89
N GLU A 76 2.62 12.81 -16.36
CA GLU A 76 2.21 12.18 -17.63
C GLU A 76 1.16 11.06 -17.46
N LEU A 77 0.86 10.67 -16.21
CA LEU A 77 0.12 9.44 -15.93
C LEU A 77 -1.38 9.60 -16.10
N VAL A 78 -1.96 10.75 -15.78
CA VAL A 78 -3.43 10.93 -15.78
C VAL A 78 -4.03 10.72 -17.17
N ASP A 79 -3.38 11.24 -18.21
CA ASP A 79 -3.87 11.14 -19.58
C ASP A 79 -3.69 9.73 -20.16
N ILE A 80 -2.56 9.07 -19.89
CA ILE A 80 -2.32 7.68 -20.27
C ILE A 80 -3.32 6.76 -19.57
N VAL A 81 -3.54 6.96 -18.27
CA VAL A 81 -4.49 6.20 -17.46
C VAL A 81 -5.90 6.37 -18.02
N ARG A 82 -6.32 7.61 -18.30
CA ARG A 82 -7.64 7.91 -18.87
C ARG A 82 -7.83 7.24 -20.24
N ALA A 83 -6.82 7.31 -21.11
CA ALA A 83 -6.87 6.67 -22.42
C ALA A 83 -7.01 5.14 -22.33
N VAL A 84 -6.23 4.50 -21.45
CA VAL A 84 -6.27 3.04 -21.25
C VAL A 84 -7.59 2.59 -20.61
N VAL A 85 -8.09 3.32 -19.62
CA VAL A 85 -9.38 3.05 -18.96
C VAL A 85 -10.53 3.17 -19.95
N ALA A 86 -10.54 4.23 -20.76
CA ALA A 86 -11.56 4.47 -21.79
C ALA A 86 -11.54 3.37 -22.87
N GLN A 87 -10.35 2.98 -23.35
CA GLN A 87 -10.21 1.91 -24.35
C GLN A 87 -10.74 0.57 -23.86
N ARG A 88 -10.61 0.28 -22.56
CA ARG A 88 -11.06 -0.98 -21.96
C ARG A 88 -12.51 -0.96 -21.48
N GLY A 89 -13.27 0.10 -21.78
CA GLY A 89 -14.69 0.22 -21.44
C GLY A 89 -14.95 0.26 -19.93
N HIS A 90 -13.96 0.65 -19.14
CA HIS A 90 -14.12 0.79 -17.70
C HIS A 90 -14.66 2.19 -17.37
N SER A 91 -15.49 2.30 -16.33
CA SER A 91 -15.93 3.59 -15.80
C SER A 91 -14.70 4.42 -15.46
N ASN A 92 -14.73 5.69 -15.87
CA ASN A 92 -13.66 6.68 -15.68
C ASN A 92 -13.56 7.14 -14.21
N GLU A 93 -13.80 6.22 -13.25
CA GLU A 93 -13.53 6.47 -11.84
C GLU A 93 -12.04 6.76 -11.68
N GLU A 94 -11.74 7.86 -11.00
CA GLU A 94 -10.42 8.47 -10.79
C GLU A 94 -9.33 7.42 -10.54
N ALA A 95 -8.65 7.00 -11.60
CA ALA A 95 -7.52 6.11 -11.52
C ALA A 95 -6.24 6.95 -11.41
N LEU A 96 -5.39 6.63 -10.45
CA LEU A 96 -4.12 7.31 -10.21
C LEU A 96 -2.99 6.76 -11.09
N ALA A 97 -3.00 5.45 -11.36
CA ALA A 97 -1.99 4.79 -12.19
C ALA A 97 -2.50 3.45 -12.74
N VAL A 98 -1.94 3.02 -13.88
CA VAL A 98 -2.11 1.66 -14.42
C VAL A 98 -0.74 0.99 -14.47
N LEU A 99 -0.64 -0.20 -13.90
CA LEU A 99 0.61 -0.95 -13.80
C LEU A 99 0.48 -2.30 -14.49
N SER A 100 1.26 -2.50 -15.56
CA SER A 100 1.45 -3.82 -16.16
C SER A 100 2.18 -4.78 -15.19
N PRO A 101 2.05 -6.10 -15.37
CA PRO A 101 2.79 -7.08 -14.58
C PRO A 101 4.30 -6.79 -14.60
N GLY A 102 4.95 -6.82 -13.44
CA GLY A 102 6.40 -6.58 -13.30
C GLY A 102 6.82 -5.12 -13.33
N ASN A 103 5.94 -4.20 -13.75
CA ASN A 103 6.25 -2.77 -13.77
C ASN A 103 6.11 -2.13 -12.39
N ASN A 104 6.71 -0.96 -12.24
CA ASN A 104 6.62 -0.13 -11.06
C ASN A 104 6.22 1.31 -11.42
N VAL A 105 5.80 2.05 -10.42
CA VAL A 105 5.56 3.50 -10.50
C VAL A 105 6.04 4.15 -9.21
N SER A 106 6.64 5.32 -9.34
CA SER A 106 6.95 6.21 -8.23
C SER A 106 5.88 7.29 -8.14
N ILE A 107 5.32 7.47 -6.95
CA ILE A 107 4.32 8.49 -6.67
C ILE A 107 4.93 9.48 -5.67
N GLY A 108 4.97 10.76 -6.03
CA GLY A 108 5.54 11.78 -5.16
C GLY A 108 4.74 11.94 -3.86
N VAL A 109 5.44 11.99 -2.72
CA VAL A 109 4.85 12.16 -1.40
C VAL A 109 5.01 13.61 -0.95
N ILE A 110 3.88 14.26 -0.67
CA ILE A 110 3.80 15.63 -0.17
C ILE A 110 3.46 15.56 1.31
N THR A 111 4.09 16.39 2.14
CA THR A 111 3.71 16.52 3.56
C THR A 111 2.91 17.79 3.78
N PHE A 112 1.90 17.75 4.65
CA PHE A 112 1.13 18.92 5.04
C PHE A 112 1.63 19.53 6.35
N ASP A 113 1.28 20.78 6.63
CA ASP A 113 1.73 21.55 7.81
C ASP A 113 1.71 20.81 9.16
N PRO A 114 0.68 20.02 9.55
CA PRO A 114 0.72 19.29 10.83
C PRO A 114 1.82 18.21 10.90
N PHE A 115 2.44 17.83 9.79
CA PHE A 115 3.49 16.81 9.76
C PHE A 115 4.76 17.22 10.51
N GLN A 116 5.11 18.51 10.54
CA GLN A 116 6.31 18.99 11.23
C GLN A 116 6.15 18.97 12.75
N GLU A 117 4.91 19.15 13.22
CA GLU A 117 4.56 19.15 14.64
C GLU A 117 4.19 17.75 15.15
N ALA A 118 3.87 16.83 14.24
CA ALA A 118 3.55 15.44 14.55
C ALA A 118 4.68 14.73 15.33
N ASN A 119 4.30 13.77 16.18
CA ASN A 119 5.25 13.04 17.00
C ASN A 119 6.11 12.11 16.12
N ALA A 120 7.41 12.03 16.37
CA ALA A 120 8.35 11.21 15.60
C ALA A 120 7.96 9.71 15.55
N ASP A 121 7.39 9.19 16.65
CA ASP A 121 6.96 7.80 16.75
C ASP A 121 5.52 7.56 16.23
N GLU A 122 4.83 8.62 15.81
CA GLU A 122 3.50 8.54 15.26
C GLU A 122 3.49 7.72 13.97
N GLY A 123 2.64 6.68 13.95
CA GLY A 123 2.51 5.76 12.83
C GLY A 123 1.49 6.25 11.82
N ILE A 124 1.92 6.43 10.57
CA ILE A 124 1.08 6.77 9.43
C ILE A 124 0.75 5.48 8.68
N LYS A 125 -0.55 5.19 8.58
CA LYS A 125 -1.08 4.08 7.77
C LYS A 125 -1.39 4.61 6.38
N VAL A 126 -0.76 4.04 5.36
CA VAL A 126 -1.02 4.38 3.96
C VAL A 126 -1.75 3.22 3.30
N ARG A 127 -3.01 3.44 2.97
CA ARG A 127 -3.87 2.45 2.33
C ARG A 127 -3.90 2.70 0.82
N LEU A 128 -3.42 1.70 0.09
CA LEU A 128 -3.46 1.63 -1.37
C LEU A 128 -4.69 0.81 -1.78
N LYS A 129 -5.58 1.37 -2.58
CA LYS A 129 -6.69 0.66 -3.22
C LYS A 129 -6.38 0.42 -4.69
N TRP A 130 -6.62 -0.80 -5.13
CA TRP A 130 -6.35 -1.20 -6.51
C TRP A 130 -7.36 -2.24 -6.98
N ARG A 131 -7.49 -2.39 -8.30
CA ARG A 131 -8.30 -3.45 -8.92
C ARG A 131 -7.54 -4.11 -10.07
N SER A 132 -7.89 -5.35 -10.38
CA SER A 132 -7.39 -6.01 -11.57
C SER A 132 -8.20 -5.59 -12.79
N VAL A 133 -7.51 -5.39 -13.92
CA VAL A 133 -8.18 -5.07 -15.19
C VAL A 133 -9.00 -6.26 -15.72
N THR A 134 -8.53 -7.48 -15.52
CA THR A 134 -9.17 -8.69 -16.09
C THR A 134 -10.41 -9.14 -15.32
N ARG A 135 -10.51 -8.77 -14.04
CA ARG A 135 -11.58 -9.23 -13.13
C ARG A 135 -12.65 -8.18 -12.85
N GLY A 136 -12.60 -7.03 -13.54
CA GLY A 136 -13.63 -5.99 -13.47
C GLY A 136 -13.89 -5.43 -12.06
N MET A 137 -15.14 -5.02 -11.81
CA MET A 137 -15.57 -4.29 -10.59
C MET A 137 -15.44 -5.11 -9.28
N PHE A 138 -15.44 -6.45 -9.38
CA PHE A 138 -15.36 -7.36 -8.22
C PHE A 138 -13.94 -7.62 -7.72
N SER A 139 -12.94 -6.96 -8.29
CA SER A 139 -11.52 -7.18 -7.97
C SER A 139 -10.89 -6.11 -7.09
N ARG A 140 -11.69 -5.16 -6.60
CA ARG A 140 -11.22 -4.09 -5.70
C ARG A 140 -10.62 -4.70 -4.44
N SER A 141 -9.34 -4.45 -4.27
CA SER A 141 -8.50 -4.94 -3.19
C SER A 141 -7.77 -3.76 -2.55
N SER A 142 -7.31 -3.93 -1.33
CA SER A 142 -6.50 -2.90 -0.67
C SER A 142 -5.36 -3.49 0.13
N VAL A 143 -4.21 -2.83 0.09
CA VAL A 143 -3.05 -3.12 0.94
C VAL A 143 -2.75 -1.90 1.80
N THR A 144 -2.28 -2.13 3.02
CA THR A 144 -1.89 -1.04 3.93
C THR A 144 -0.41 -1.15 4.21
N SER A 145 0.33 -0.11 3.86
CA SER A 145 1.71 0.11 4.30
C SER A 145 1.71 0.99 5.55
N LYS A 146 2.71 0.82 6.40
CA LYS A 146 2.87 1.62 7.63
C LYS A 146 4.24 2.26 7.59
N ILE A 147 4.30 3.54 7.91
CA ILE A 147 5.55 4.29 8.03
C ILE A 147 5.44 5.24 9.22
N GLN A 148 6.54 5.49 9.93
CA GLN A 148 6.54 6.46 11.01
C GLN A 148 6.96 7.85 10.51
N VAL A 149 6.53 8.89 11.22
CA VAL A 149 6.93 10.28 10.93
C VAL A 149 8.45 10.42 10.90
N ARG A 150 9.17 9.79 11.83
CA ARG A 150 10.64 9.79 11.86
C ARG A 150 11.28 9.21 10.60
N ASP A 151 10.69 8.17 10.01
CA ASP A 151 11.22 7.51 8.82
C ASP A 151 11.03 8.41 7.61
N VAL A 152 9.87 9.06 7.49
CA VAL A 152 9.62 10.06 6.43
C VAL A 152 10.55 11.26 6.56
N ARG A 153 10.83 11.74 7.79
CA ARG A 153 11.83 12.79 8.03
C ARG A 153 13.23 12.34 7.64
N ALA A 154 13.61 11.11 7.98
CA ALA A 154 14.90 10.53 7.60
C ALA A 154 15.04 10.41 6.06
N LEU A 155 13.97 10.00 5.36
CA LEU A 155 13.95 9.96 3.90
C LEU A 155 14.10 11.35 3.29
N LYS A 156 13.41 12.37 3.82
CA LYS A 156 13.61 13.76 3.38
C LYS A 156 15.05 14.23 3.53
N LEU A 157 15.66 13.98 4.69
CA LEU A 157 17.06 14.31 4.94
C LEU A 157 17.99 13.54 3.97
N ALA A 158 17.67 12.29 3.63
CA ALA A 158 18.43 11.51 2.67
C ALA A 158 18.34 12.11 1.25
N VAL A 159 17.17 12.62 0.84
CA VAL A 159 17.00 13.35 -0.43
C VAL A 159 17.85 14.62 -0.43
N GLU A 160 17.78 15.44 0.63
CA GLU A 160 18.56 16.68 0.74
C GLU A 160 20.07 16.43 0.69
N ARG A 161 20.55 15.30 1.22
CA ARG A 161 21.95 14.89 1.11
C ARG A 161 22.35 14.48 -0.32
N LYS A 162 21.44 13.85 -1.07
CA LYS A 162 21.68 13.45 -2.46
C LYS A 162 21.62 14.64 -3.42
N GLN A 163 20.77 15.62 -3.14
CA GLN A 163 20.63 16.86 -3.90
C GLN A 163 20.88 18.04 -2.96
N PRO A 164 22.15 18.37 -2.64
CA PRO A 164 22.43 19.56 -1.87
C PRO A 164 21.88 20.75 -2.64
N ARG A 165 20.85 21.40 -2.08
CA ARG A 165 20.31 22.65 -2.65
C ARG A 165 21.47 23.61 -2.78
N ILE A 166 21.91 23.87 -4.02
CA ILE A 166 22.85 24.94 -4.31
C ILE A 166 22.12 26.23 -3.90
N ARG A 167 22.45 26.74 -2.71
CA ARG A 167 22.00 28.06 -2.29
C ARG A 167 22.77 29.06 -3.14
N PHE A 168 22.12 29.63 -4.14
CA PHE A 168 22.61 30.86 -4.74
C PHE A 168 22.52 31.93 -3.65
N VAL A 169 23.68 32.33 -3.14
CA VAL A 169 23.88 33.52 -2.30
C VAL A 169 24.02 34.72 -3.22
#